data_AF-A0A4Y2EJM1-F1
#
_entry.id   AF-A0A4Y2EJM1-F1
#
_cell.length_a   1.000
_cell.length_b   1.000
_cell.length_c   1.000
_cell.angle_alpha   90.00
_cell.angle_beta   90.00
_cell.angle_gamma   90.00
#
_symmetry.space_group_name_H-M   'P 1'
#
loop_
_entity.id
_entity.type
_entity.pdbx_description
1 polymer ?
#
loop_
_entity_poly.entity_id
_entity_poly.type
_entity_poly.pdbx_seq_one_letter_code
_entity_poly.pdbx_strand_id
1 'polypeptide(L)'
;MKINNDELFDEVVLAKEYLQSNWELWKQEETTRDVIISSEEKWLRLFGHFKENRIAAHNLIKKLSMPSAYLGHQQQLREYFL
;
A
#
# COMPACT_ATOMS: atom_id res chain seq x y z
N MET A 1 9.77 -9.89 -16.18
CA MET A 1 8.32 -9.61 -16.21
C MET A 1 8.15 -8.16 -16.65
N LYS A 2 7.61 -7.91 -17.85
CA LYS A 2 7.29 -6.54 -18.29
C LYS A 2 6.07 -6.06 -17.49
N ILE A 3 6.13 -4.86 -16.94
CA ILE A 3 4.99 -4.20 -16.31
C ILE A 3 4.13 -3.66 -17.44
N ASN A 4 2.85 -4.03 -17.48
CA ASN A 4 1.89 -3.39 -18.35
C ASN A 4 1.57 -2.01 -17.75
N ASN A 5 1.71 -0.94 -18.55
CA ASN A 5 1.51 0.42 -18.05
C ASN A 5 0.04 0.70 -17.72
N ASP A 6 -0.90 0.05 -18.40
CA ASP A 6 -2.33 0.20 -18.13
C ASP A 6 -2.71 -0.44 -16.78
N GLU A 7 -2.26 -1.68 -16.50
CA GLU A 7 -2.51 -2.34 -15.21
C GLU A 7 -1.84 -1.61 -14.03
N LEU A 8 -0.63 -1.07 -14.24
CA LEU A 8 0.02 -0.23 -13.24
C LEU A 8 -0.76 1.06 -12.96
N PHE A 9 -1.39 1.64 -13.99
CA PHE A 9 -2.21 2.83 -13.84
C PHE A 9 -3.43 2.52 -12.96
N ASP A 10 -4.10 1.39 -13.20
CA ASP A 10 -5.23 0.94 -12.38
C ASP A 10 -4.82 0.70 -10.92
N GLU A 11 -3.70 0.02 -10.66
CA GLU A 11 -3.19 -0.21 -9.30
C GLU A 11 -2.88 1.11 -8.55
N VAL A 12 -2.30 2.09 -9.24
CA VAL A 12 -1.97 3.41 -8.66
C VAL A 12 -3.23 4.24 -8.41
N VAL A 13 -4.22 4.18 -9.31
CA VAL A 13 -5.51 4.85 -9.14
C VAL A 13 -6.23 4.28 -7.91
N LEU A 14 -6.36 2.96 -7.81
CA LEU A 14 -6.99 2.29 -6.67
C LEU A 14 -6.29 2.60 -5.35
N ALA A 15 -4.95 2.62 -5.35
CA ALA A 15 -4.18 2.99 -4.18
C ALA A 15 -4.48 4.44 -3.75
N LYS A 16 -4.50 5.36 -4.71
CA LYS A 16 -4.79 6.77 -4.44
C LYS A 16 -6.21 6.96 -3.90
N GLU A 17 -7.20 6.32 -4.51
CA GLU A 17 -8.60 6.37 -4.05
C GLU A 17 -8.72 5.86 -2.61
N TYR A 18 -8.12 4.71 -2.30
CA TYR A 18 -8.13 4.18 -0.94
C TYR A 18 -7.48 5.15 0.07
N LEU A 19 -6.30 5.69 -0.24
CA LEU A 19 -5.61 6.64 0.65
C LEU A 19 -6.43 7.92 0.86
N GLN A 20 -7.09 8.42 -0.19
CA GLN A 20 -7.92 9.62 -0.11
C GLN A 20 -9.20 9.39 0.70
N SER A 21 -9.90 8.28 0.45
CA SER A 21 -11.13 7.94 1.19
C SER A 21 -10.88 7.66 2.67
N ASN A 22 -9.71 7.13 3.03
CA ASN A 22 -9.35 6.85 4.42
C ASN A 22 -8.66 8.01 5.14
N TRP A 23 -8.34 9.11 4.45
CA TRP A 23 -7.59 10.24 5.02
C TRP A 23 -8.28 10.89 6.23
N GLU A 24 -9.59 11.14 6.14
CA GLU A 24 -10.34 11.75 7.25
C GLU A 24 -10.47 10.81 8.44
N LEU A 25 -10.66 9.52 8.16
CA LEU A 25 -10.73 8.48 9.19
C LEU A 25 -9.39 8.36 9.93
N TRP A 26 -8.27 8.39 9.23
CA TRP A 26 -6.94 8.37 9.85
C TRP A 26 -6.68 9.60 10.71
N LYS A 27 -7.05 10.80 10.24
CA LYS A 27 -6.94 12.01 11.09
C LYS A 27 -7.74 11.90 12.38
N GLN A 28 -8.94 11.31 12.31
CA GLN A 28 -9.77 11.07 13.50
C GLN A 28 -9.16 10.02 14.43
N GLU A 29 -8.64 8.91 13.89
CA GLU A 29 -7.91 7.91 14.67
C GLU A 29 -6.68 8.52 15.36
N GLU A 30 -5.90 9.32 14.63
CA GLU A 30 -4.70 9.99 15.14
C GLU A 30 -5.05 10.94 16.29
N THR A 31 -6.15 11.70 16.15
CA THR A 31 -6.66 12.60 17.19
C THR A 31 -7.19 11.84 18.40
N THR A 32 -7.88 10.72 18.19
CA THR A 32 -8.53 9.95 19.26
C THR A 32 -7.54 9.13 20.07
N ARG A 33 -6.51 8.59 19.41
CA ARG A 33 -5.50 7.74 20.05
C ARG A 33 -4.29 8.51 20.54
N ASP A 34 -4.19 9.79 20.20
CA ASP A 34 -2.99 10.62 20.42
C ASP A 34 -1.72 9.97 19.84
N VAL A 35 -1.88 9.19 18.76
CA VAL A 35 -0.81 8.45 18.09
C VAL A 35 -0.85 8.75 16.59
N ILE A 36 0.27 9.20 16.03
CA ILE A 36 0.40 9.41 14.58
C ILE A 36 0.46 8.06 13.89
N ILE A 37 -0.44 7.82 12.93
CA ILE A 37 -0.40 6.62 12.10
C ILE A 37 0.77 6.79 11.13
N SER A 38 1.77 5.92 11.30
CA SER A 38 2.98 5.96 10.47
C SER A 38 2.65 5.74 8.99
N SER A 39 3.49 6.28 8.10
CA SER A 39 3.36 6.02 6.66
C SER A 39 3.43 4.53 6.35
N GLU A 40 4.22 3.75 7.12
CA GLU A 40 4.31 2.31 6.98
C GLU A 40 2.98 1.61 7.31
N GLU A 41 2.32 2.00 8.41
CA GLU A 41 1.02 1.44 8.75
C GLU A 41 -0.05 1.78 7.71
N LYS A 42 -0.01 3.00 7.14
CA LYS A 42 -0.91 3.40 6.03
C LYS A 42 -0.70 2.51 4.80
N TRP A 43 0.54 2.17 4.46
CA TRP A 43 0.85 1.22 3.39
C TRP A 43 0.40 -0.20 3.72
N LEU A 44 0.62 -0.68 4.95
CA LEU A 44 0.18 -2.02 5.37
C LEU A 44 -1.33 -2.18 5.28
N ARG A 45 -2.09 -1.18 5.72
CA ARG A 45 -3.57 -1.17 5.62
C ARG A 45 -4.03 -1.18 4.16
N LEU A 46 -3.40 -0.38 3.29
CA LEU A 46 -3.67 -0.38 1.85
C LEU A 46 -3.42 -1.77 1.24
N PHE A 47 -2.26 -2.37 1.49
CA PHE A 47 -1.97 -3.68 0.91
C PHE A 47 -2.88 -4.77 1.50
N GLY A 48 -3.22 -4.69 2.78
CA GLY A 48 -4.26 -5.52 3.40
C GLY A 48 -5.58 -5.45 2.64
N HIS A 49 -6.05 -4.24 2.34
CA HIS A 49 -7.26 -4.01 1.54
C HIS A 49 -7.16 -4.64 0.15
N PHE A 50 -6.01 -4.50 -0.52
CA PHE A 50 -5.79 -5.12 -1.84
C PHE A 50 -5.87 -6.64 -1.77
N LYS A 51 -5.29 -7.26 -0.74
CA LYS A 51 -5.38 -8.72 -0.50
C LYS A 51 -6.82 -9.17 -0.25
N GLU A 52 -7.54 -8.48 0.62
CA GLU A 52 -8.93 -8.80 0.95
C GLU A 52 -9.84 -8.72 -0.29
N ASN A 53 -9.59 -7.75 -1.16
CA ASN A 53 -10.37 -7.52 -2.38
C ASN A 53 -9.80 -8.23 -3.62
N ARG A 54 -8.78 -9.07 -3.45
CA ARG A 54 -8.08 -9.80 -4.55
C ARG A 54 -7.56 -8.87 -5.66
N ILE A 55 -7.20 -7.65 -5.30
CA ILE A 55 -6.57 -6.67 -6.18
C ILE A 55 -5.09 -7.03 -6.30
N ALA A 56 -4.60 -7.21 -7.53
CA ALA A 56 -3.19 -7.44 -7.76
C ALA A 56 -2.39 -6.18 -7.41
N ALA A 57 -1.38 -6.30 -6.55
CA ALA A 57 -0.53 -5.18 -6.12
C ALA A 57 0.90 -5.26 -6.71
N HIS A 58 1.11 -6.18 -7.64
CA HIS A 58 2.43 -6.64 -7.99
C HIS A 58 3.23 -5.58 -8.78
N ASN A 59 2.55 -4.71 -9.53
CA ASN A 59 3.19 -3.63 -10.26
C ASN A 59 3.50 -2.45 -9.33
N LEU A 60 2.59 -2.17 -8.39
CA LEU A 60 2.79 -1.17 -7.34
C LEU A 60 3.99 -1.52 -6.46
N ILE A 61 4.10 -2.77 -6.00
CA ILE A 61 5.24 -3.27 -5.21
C ILE A 61 6.55 -3.15 -5.99
N LYS A 62 6.56 -3.46 -7.29
CA LYS A 62 7.75 -3.30 -8.14
C LYS A 62 8.17 -1.84 -8.32
N LYS A 63 7.22 -0.91 -8.37
CA LYS A 63 7.50 0.53 -8.56
C LYS A 63 7.90 1.22 -7.25
N LEU A 64 7.37 0.76 -6.12
CA LEU A 64 7.83 1.10 -4.77
C LEU A 64 9.19 0.44 -4.45
N SER A 65 10.07 0.28 -5.44
CA SER A 65 11.48 -0.06 -5.28
C SER A 65 12.16 1.06 -4.47
N MET A 66 11.89 1.03 -3.16
CA MET A 66 12.44 1.87 -2.12
C MET A 66 13.91 1.49 -1.91
N PRO A 67 14.75 2.42 -1.43
CA PRO A 67 16.16 2.15 -1.16
C PRO A 67 16.32 0.91 -0.27
N SER A 68 17.42 0.20 -0.46
CA SER A 68 17.78 -1.12 0.07
C SER A 68 17.58 -1.36 1.58
N ALA A 69 17.29 -0.32 2.37
CA ALA A 69 16.94 -0.40 3.79
C ALA A 69 15.65 -1.20 4.07
N TYR A 70 14.78 -1.41 3.08
CA TYR A 70 13.50 -2.12 3.24
C TYR A 70 13.52 -3.59 2.74
N LEU A 71 14.70 -4.19 2.51
CA LEU A 71 14.81 -5.53 1.91
C LEU A 71 14.10 -6.63 2.71
N GLY A 72 14.12 -6.56 4.06
CA GLY A 72 13.38 -7.50 4.91
C GLY A 72 11.86 -7.35 4.77
N HIS A 73 11.39 -6.11 4.65
CA HIS A 73 9.98 -5.78 4.44
C HIS A 73 9.53 -6.11 3.01
N GLN A 74 10.41 -6.06 2.01
CA GLN A 74 10.14 -6.52 0.64
C GLN A 74 9.87 -8.03 0.59
N GLN A 75 10.63 -8.84 1.32
CA GLN A 75 10.40 -10.29 1.43
C GLN A 75 9.02 -10.56 2.07
N GLN A 76 8.73 -9.88 3.18
CA GLN A 76 7.48 -10.07 3.92
C GLN A 76 6.26 -9.59 3.12
N LEU A 77 6.34 -8.45 2.43
CA LEU A 77 5.29 -7.97 1.53
C LEU A 77 5.14 -8.92 0.33
N ARG A 78 6.22 -9.42 -0.28
CA ARG A 78 6.13 -10.43 -1.34
C ARG A 78 5.45 -11.71 -0.87
N GLU A 79 5.82 -12.24 0.28
CA GLU A 79 5.22 -13.46 0.85
C GLU A 79 3.77 -13.25 1.32
N TYR A 80 3.38 -12.02 1.67
CA TYR A 80 2.01 -11.70 2.04
C TYR A 80 1.07 -11.50 0.85
N PHE A 81 1.60 -11.08 -0.32
CA PHE A 81 0.81 -10.61 -1.46
C PHE A 81 1.04 -11.37 -2.79
N LEU A 82 1.98 -12.33 -2.84
CA LEU A 82 2.09 -13.36 -3.90
C LEU A 82 1.51 -14.69 -3.40
#